data_AF-A0AAD2SS95-F1
#
_entry.id   AF-A0AAD2SS95-F1
#
_cell.length_a   1.000
_cell.length_b   1.000
_cell.length_c   1.000
_cell.angle_alpha   90.00
_cell.angle_beta   90.00
_cell.angle_gamma   90.00
#
_symmetry.space_group_name_H-M   'P 1'
#
loop_
_entity.id
_entity.type
_entity.pdbx_description
1 polymer ?
#
loop_
_entity_poly.entity_id
_entity_poly.type
_entity_poly.pdbx_seq_one_letter_code
_entity_poly.pdbx_strand_id
1 'polypeptide(L)'
;MKAALIALGLMACHVAPAWSETEFQLTCPGRATMTISRAEYGLSTLMWPPGHFQIAAGQQRTRLEAGDKVAITRFRNGDQLIVNQRTQATFFVYRGSDKLLPCSRSEKRDVDALTLERYDDRARSDT
;
A
#
# COMPACT_ATOMS: atom_id res chain seq x y z
N MET A 1 -9.48 27.44 -36.74
CA MET A 1 -8.64 27.62 -35.53
C MET A 1 -9.24 27.02 -34.26
N LYS A 2 -10.54 27.17 -33.96
CA LYS A 2 -11.16 26.56 -32.76
C LYS A 2 -11.17 25.02 -32.74
N ALA A 3 -11.44 24.37 -33.87
CA ALA A 3 -11.48 22.90 -33.96
C ALA A 3 -10.12 22.23 -33.71
N ALA A 4 -9.02 22.86 -34.12
CA ALA A 4 -7.67 22.37 -33.88
C ALA A 4 -7.30 22.40 -32.38
N LEU A 5 -7.75 23.42 -31.65
CA LEU A 5 -7.55 23.53 -30.19
C LEU A 5 -8.37 22.47 -29.43
N ILE A 6 -9.59 22.16 -29.90
CA ILE A 6 -10.44 21.11 -29.29
C ILE A 6 -9.82 19.73 -29.52
N ALA A 7 -9.30 19.45 -30.72
CA ALA A 7 -8.61 18.21 -31.02
C ALA A 7 -7.33 18.03 -30.19
N LEU A 8 -6.56 19.11 -30.00
CA LEU A 8 -5.36 19.10 -29.14
C LEU A 8 -5.71 18.83 -27.66
N GLY A 9 -6.82 19.40 -27.17
CA GLY A 9 -7.31 19.18 -25.81
C GLY A 9 -7.78 17.74 -25.56
N LEU A 10 -8.42 17.11 -26.55
CA LEU A 10 -8.87 15.72 -26.46
C LEU A 10 -7.70 14.72 -26.46
N MET A 11 -6.63 14.99 -27.21
CA MET A 11 -5.41 14.14 -27.19
C MET A 11 -4.70 14.14 -25.83
N ALA A 12 -4.81 15.21 -25.03
CA ALA A 12 -4.16 15.31 -23.72
C ALA A 12 -4.82 14.43 -22.63
N CYS A 13 -6.08 13.99 -22.83
CA CYS A 13 -6.81 13.20 -21.85
C CYS A 13 -6.52 11.69 -21.90
N HIS A 14 -5.73 11.20 -22.87
CA HIS A 14 -5.48 9.76 -23.06
C HIS A 14 -4.31 9.18 -22.26
N VAL A 15 -3.60 10.00 -21.47
CA VAL A 15 -2.40 9.58 -20.74
C VAL A 15 -2.50 9.85 -19.25
N ALA A 16 -3.70 9.69 -18.65
CA ALA A 16 -3.76 9.49 -17.21
C ALA A 16 -3.30 8.04 -16.94
N PRO A 17 -2.06 7.80 -16.46
CA PRO A 17 -1.74 6.47 -15.96
C PRO A 17 -2.77 6.14 -14.88
N ALA A 18 -3.30 4.91 -14.88
CA ALA A 18 -3.92 4.42 -13.66
C ALA A 18 -2.79 4.37 -12.64
N TRP A 19 -2.84 5.23 -11.61
CA TRP A 19 -1.80 5.27 -10.59
C TRP A 19 -1.76 3.88 -9.95
N SER A 20 -0.64 3.18 -10.19
CA SER A 20 -0.49 1.77 -9.86
C SER A 20 -0.43 1.58 -8.35
N GLU A 21 -0.72 0.36 -7.90
CA GLU A 21 -0.42 -0.03 -6.53
C GLU A 21 1.06 0.17 -6.25
N THR A 22 1.40 0.64 -5.06
CA THR A 22 2.80 0.82 -4.64
C THR A 22 3.14 -0.14 -3.53
N GLU A 23 4.39 -0.60 -3.47
CA GLU A 23 4.84 -1.46 -2.39
C GLU A 23 6.20 -1.04 -1.83
N PHE A 24 6.46 -1.49 -0.60
CA PHE A 24 7.75 -1.40 0.05
C PHE A 24 7.92 -2.54 1.04
N GLN A 25 9.17 -2.85 1.36
CA GLN A 25 9.55 -3.83 2.36
C GLN A 25 9.83 -3.18 3.71
N LEU A 26 9.50 -3.89 4.77
CA LEU A 26 9.67 -3.49 6.15
C LEU A 26 10.38 -4.59 6.93
N THR A 27 11.52 -4.25 7.53
CA THR A 27 12.28 -5.15 8.39
C THR A 27 12.20 -4.66 9.83
N CYS A 28 11.48 -5.43 10.65
CA CYS A 28 11.26 -5.14 12.07
C CYS A 28 11.82 -6.29 12.94
N PRO A 29 12.26 -6.01 14.18
CA PRO A 29 12.61 -7.07 15.12
C PRO A 29 11.44 -8.03 15.37
N GLY A 30 11.72 -9.34 15.43
CA GLY A 30 10.75 -10.36 15.85
C GLY A 30 9.82 -10.91 14.77
N ARG A 31 9.95 -10.48 13.50
CA ARG A 31 9.21 -11.07 12.37
C ARG A 31 10.09 -11.07 11.12
N ALA A 32 9.83 -12.02 10.22
CA ALA A 32 10.41 -12.00 8.88
C ALA A 32 10.06 -10.69 8.16
N THR A 33 10.87 -10.32 7.17
CA THR A 33 10.63 -9.13 6.32
C THR A 33 9.21 -9.15 5.79
N MET A 34 8.53 -8.02 5.99
CA MET A 34 7.15 -7.83 5.58
C MET A 34 7.09 -7.01 4.30
N THR A 35 6.14 -7.32 3.43
CA THR A 35 5.78 -6.47 2.30
C THR A 35 4.51 -5.72 2.63
N ILE A 36 4.51 -4.41 2.41
CA ILE A 36 3.32 -3.58 2.49
C ILE A 36 3.02 -3.05 1.10
N SER A 37 1.83 -3.33 0.59
CA SER A 37 1.33 -2.78 -0.66
C SER A 37 0.18 -1.81 -0.37
N ARG A 38 0.05 -0.75 -1.18
CA ARG A 38 -0.95 0.30 -1.05
C ARG A 38 -1.59 0.57 -2.39
N ALA A 39 -2.90 0.42 -2.42
CA ALA A 39 -3.70 0.82 -3.56
C ALA A 39 -4.24 2.25 -3.39
N GLU A 40 -4.52 2.92 -4.51
CA GLU A 40 -5.01 4.31 -4.59
C GLU A 40 -6.27 4.57 -3.75
N TYR A 41 -7.16 3.58 -3.63
CA TYR A 41 -8.40 3.65 -2.85
C TYR A 41 -8.20 3.45 -1.33
N GLY A 42 -6.96 3.59 -0.84
CA GLY A 42 -6.65 3.54 0.58
C GLY A 42 -6.57 2.13 1.16
N LEU A 43 -6.66 1.07 0.35
CA LEU A 43 -6.40 -0.28 0.81
C LEU A 43 -4.91 -0.47 1.05
N SER A 44 -4.54 -1.01 2.21
CA SER A 44 -3.16 -1.44 2.48
C SER A 44 -3.14 -2.93 2.80
N THR A 45 -2.19 -3.66 2.23
CA THR A 45 -1.94 -5.07 2.54
C THR A 45 -0.65 -5.20 3.35
N LEU A 46 -0.53 -6.28 4.11
CA LEU A 46 0.65 -6.66 4.85
C LEU A 46 0.87 -8.16 4.68
N MET A 47 2.02 -8.53 4.14
CA MET A 47 2.37 -9.91 3.82
C MET A 47 3.68 -10.32 4.45
N TRP A 48 3.77 -11.56 4.92
CA TRP A 48 5.05 -12.17 5.31
C TRP A 48 4.99 -13.71 5.22
N PRO A 49 6.15 -14.38 5.04
CA PRO A 49 6.20 -15.84 4.95
C PRO A 49 5.72 -16.57 6.21
N PRO A 50 5.19 -17.80 6.11
CA PRO A 50 5.04 -18.60 4.88
C PRO A 50 3.76 -18.34 4.08
N GLY A 51 2.85 -17.48 4.56
CA GLY A 51 1.56 -17.25 3.91
C GLY A 51 0.65 -16.34 4.71
N HIS A 52 1.23 -15.44 5.50
CA HIS A 52 0.45 -14.52 6.29
C HIS A 52 0.06 -13.31 5.44
N PHE A 53 -1.21 -12.95 5.52
CA PHE A 53 -1.80 -11.84 4.79
C PHE A 53 -2.75 -11.08 5.70
N GLN A 54 -2.62 -9.76 5.73
CA GLN A 54 -3.48 -8.86 6.48
C GLN A 54 -3.84 -7.65 5.62
N ILE A 55 -4.99 -7.05 5.93
CA ILE A 55 -5.48 -5.86 5.26
C ILE A 55 -5.76 -4.75 6.28
N ALA A 56 -5.67 -3.51 5.81
CA ALA A 56 -6.10 -2.31 6.51
C ALA A 56 -6.87 -1.41 5.54
N ALA A 57 -7.91 -0.76 6.05
CA ALA A 57 -8.64 0.26 5.31
C ALA A 57 -8.15 1.64 5.74
N GLY A 58 -7.52 2.35 4.82
CA GLY A 58 -7.06 3.72 4.99
C GLY A 58 -5.88 3.88 5.94
N GLN A 59 -5.57 5.15 6.21
CA GLN A 59 -4.61 5.55 7.21
C GLN A 59 -5.21 6.65 8.09
N GLN A 60 -5.15 6.48 9.39
CA GLN A 60 -5.44 7.57 10.32
C GLN A 60 -4.25 8.53 10.34
N ARG A 61 -4.49 9.78 9.95
CA ARG A 61 -3.49 10.84 10.00
C ARG A 61 -3.75 11.69 11.24
N THR A 62 -2.77 11.82 12.10
CA THR A 62 -2.90 12.60 13.34
C THR A 62 -1.63 13.38 13.63
N ARG A 63 -1.73 14.30 14.59
CA ARG A 63 -0.62 15.05 15.16
C ARG A 63 -0.41 14.58 16.59
N LEU A 64 0.82 14.19 16.91
CA LEU A 64 1.23 13.89 18.28
C LEU A 64 1.32 15.17 19.11
N GLU A 65 1.30 15.07 20.43
CA GLU A 65 1.38 16.23 21.35
C GLU A 65 2.62 17.09 21.09
N ALA A 66 3.76 16.45 20.79
CA ALA A 66 5.01 17.12 20.42
C ALA A 66 4.98 17.82 19.04
N GLY A 67 3.86 17.76 18.31
CA GLY A 67 3.65 18.43 17.03
C GLY A 67 3.91 17.58 15.79
N ASP A 68 4.51 16.40 15.95
CA ASP A 68 4.82 15.49 14.85
C ASP A 68 3.57 14.96 14.15
N LYS A 69 3.56 15.01 12.81
CA LYS A 69 2.49 14.40 12.01
C LYS A 69 2.82 12.95 11.73
N VAL A 70 1.91 12.05 12.09
CA VAL A 70 2.07 10.61 11.87
C VAL A 70 0.91 10.04 11.06
N ALA A 71 1.21 9.04 10.23
CA ALA A 71 0.23 8.20 9.56
C ALA A 71 0.22 6.83 10.24
N ILE A 72 -0.94 6.41 10.73
CA ILE A 72 -1.16 5.14 11.42
C ILE A 72 -2.01 4.26 10.51
N THR A 73 -1.50 3.08 10.21
CA THR A 73 -2.21 2.04 9.45
C THR A 73 -2.49 0.90 10.42
N ARG A 74 -3.77 0.59 10.65
CA ARG A 74 -4.17 -0.47 11.58
C ARG A 74 -4.69 -1.66 10.79
N PHE A 75 -3.95 -2.76 10.86
CA PHE A 75 -4.31 -4.00 10.18
C PHE A 75 -5.40 -4.75 10.95
N ARG A 76 -6.19 -5.57 10.23
CA ARG A 76 -7.31 -6.32 10.82
C ARG A 76 -6.90 -7.26 11.94
N ASN A 77 -5.67 -7.76 11.94
CA ASN A 77 -5.15 -8.56 13.05
C ASN A 77 -4.73 -7.73 14.27
N GLY A 78 -4.84 -6.40 14.25
CA GLY A 78 -4.43 -5.52 15.35
C GLY A 78 -2.99 -5.03 15.30
N ASP A 79 -2.19 -5.46 14.33
CA ASP A 79 -0.88 -4.86 14.08
C ASP A 79 -1.03 -3.39 13.63
N GLN A 80 -0.05 -2.55 13.97
CA GLN A 80 -0.07 -1.14 13.60
C GLN A 80 1.26 -0.72 12.98
N LEU A 81 1.19 -0.10 11.81
CA LEU A 81 2.30 0.60 11.17
C LEU A 81 2.16 2.09 11.41
N ILE A 82 3.20 2.71 11.97
CA ILE A 82 3.23 4.14 12.28
C ILE A 82 4.39 4.77 11.51
N VAL A 83 4.10 5.80 10.73
CA VAL A 83 5.11 6.51 9.92
C VAL A 83 5.07 7.99 10.25
N ASN A 84 6.20 8.56 10.69
CA ASN A 84 6.35 10.00 10.77
C ASN A 84 6.37 10.58 9.35
N GLN A 85 5.46 11.50 9.05
CA GLN A 85 5.28 12.01 7.69
C GLN A 85 6.41 12.94 7.25
N ARG A 86 7.11 13.57 8.20
CA ARG A 86 8.23 14.48 7.93
C ARG A 86 9.53 13.72 7.75
N THR A 87 9.88 12.85 8.68
CA THR A 87 11.18 12.15 8.70
C THR A 87 11.16 10.79 8.00
N GLN A 88 9.97 10.26 7.68
CA GLN A 88 9.77 8.89 7.21
C GLN A 88 10.23 7.81 8.22
N ALA A 89 10.54 8.20 9.46
CA ALA A 89 10.82 7.25 10.53
C ALA A 89 9.62 6.31 10.70
N THR A 90 9.90 5.01 10.64
CA THR A 90 8.88 3.96 10.55
C THR A 90 8.96 3.06 11.77
N PHE A 91 7.79 2.83 12.37
CA PHE A 91 7.64 2.01 13.55
C PHE A 91 6.52 0.99 13.37
N PHE A 92 6.62 -0.12 14.08
CA PHE A 92 5.63 -1.18 14.09
C PHE A 92 5.25 -1.58 15.51
N VAL A 93 3.97 -1.85 15.72
CA VAL A 93 3.42 -2.35 16.98
C VAL A 93 2.70 -3.65 16.67
N TYR A 94 3.13 -4.75 17.29
CA TYR A 94 2.49 -6.05 17.12
C TYR A 94 1.17 -6.12 17.90
N ARG A 95 0.22 -6.91 17.40
CA ARG A 95 -1.04 -7.21 18.11
C ARG A 95 -0.78 -7.56 19.57
N GLY A 96 -1.49 -6.87 20.46
CA GLY A 96 -1.48 -7.15 21.91
C GLY A 96 -0.22 -6.64 22.63
N SER A 97 0.60 -5.83 21.97
CA SER A 97 1.75 -5.15 22.57
C SER A 97 1.57 -3.64 22.47
N ASP A 98 2.10 -2.92 23.45
CA ASP A 98 2.25 -1.46 23.40
C ASP A 98 3.69 -1.04 23.02
N LYS A 99 4.53 -2.02 22.65
CA LYS A 99 5.92 -1.76 22.32
C LYS A 99 6.04 -1.18 20.91
N LEU A 100 6.54 0.05 20.83
CA LEU A 100 6.88 0.71 19.58
C LEU A 100 8.26 0.22 19.09
N LEU A 101 8.28 -0.53 18.00
CA LEU A 101 9.53 -1.07 17.43
C LEU A 101 9.98 -0.23 16.23
N PRO A 102 11.22 0.29 16.23
CA PRO A 102 11.77 0.92 15.03
C PRO A 102 12.02 -0.15 13.96
N CYS A 103 11.73 0.20 12.71
CA CYS A 103 11.91 -0.69 11.57
C CYS A 103 12.65 0.03 10.45
N SER A 104 13.47 -0.72 9.69
CA SER A 104 14.01 -0.21 8.43
C SER A 104 13.01 -0.44 7.31
N ARG A 105 12.91 0.54 6.41
CA ARG A 105 12.00 0.53 5.27
C ARG A 105 12.81 0.61 3.99
N SER A 106 12.47 -0.21 2.99
CA SER A 106 12.99 -0.03 1.65
C SER A 106 12.42 1.24 0.99
N GLU A 107 12.96 1.56 -0.17
CA GLU A 107 12.29 2.51 -1.07
C GLU A 107 10.94 1.96 -1.52
N LYS A 108 10.05 2.89 -1.85
CA LYS A 108 8.75 2.59 -2.43
C LYS A 108 8.93 2.35 -3.93
N ARG A 109 8.29 1.32 -4.46
CA ARG A 109 8.23 1.04 -5.90
C ARG A 109 6.79 0.86 -6.36
N ASP A 110 6.56 1.10 -7.64
CA ASP A 110 5.30 0.73 -8.28
C ASP A 110 5.25 -0.78 -8.48
N VAL A 111 4.06 -1.35 -8.33
CA VAL A 111 3.78 -2.75 -8.61
C VAL A 111 3.40 -2.87 -10.08
N ASP A 112 4.01 -3.81 -10.78
CA ASP A 112 3.70 -4.08 -12.18
C ASP A 112 2.29 -4.67 -12.32
N ALA A 113 1.55 -4.20 -13.32
CA ALA A 113 0.25 -4.75 -13.64
C ALA A 113 0.40 -6.20 -14.12
N LEU A 114 -0.16 -7.15 -13.38
CA LEU A 114 -0.21 -8.54 -13.80
C LEU A 114 -1.29 -8.72 -14.86
N THR A 115 -0.93 -9.22 -16.04
CA THR A 115 -1.91 -9.65 -17.03
C THR A 115 -2.44 -11.01 -16.63
N LEU A 116 -3.69 -11.06 -16.17
CA LEU A 116 -4.38 -12.31 -15.87
C LEU A 116 -5.01 -12.86 -17.14
N GLU A 117 -4.90 -14.18 -17.34
CA GLU A 117 -5.70 -14.86 -18.36
C GLU A 117 -7.20 -14.71 -18.01
N ARG A 118 -8.04 -14.61 -19.04
CA ARG A 118 -9.48 -14.60 -18.84
C ARG A 118 -9.88 -15.91 -18.17
N TYR A 119 -10.55 -15.81 -17.04
CA TYR A 119 -11.20 -16.95 -16.40
C TYR A 119 -12.29 -17.52 -17.33
N ASP A 120 -12.15 -18.78 -17.74
CA ASP A 120 -13.15 -19.50 -18.54
C ASP A 120 -13.75 -20.65 -17.73
N ASP A 121 -14.97 -20.42 -17.24
CA ASP A 121 -15.74 -21.38 -16.44
C ASP A 121 -16.05 -22.69 -17.18
N ARG A 122 -16.00 -22.70 -18.52
CA ARG A 122 -16.37 -23.88 -19.34
C ARG A 122 -15.35 -24.99 -19.28
N ALA A 123 -14.08 -24.68 -18.98
CA ALA A 123 -13.00 -25.66 -18.93
C ALA A 123 -13.07 -26.61 -17.72
N ARG A 124 -13.92 -26.31 -16.71
CA ARG A 124 -14.04 -27.10 -15.47
C ARG A 124 -15.21 -28.08 -15.46
N SER A 125 -16.02 -28.12 -16.52
CA SER A 125 -17.21 -28.97 -16.60
C SER A 125 -16.91 -30.44 -16.97
N ASP A 126 -15.66 -30.76 -17.31
CA ASP A 126 -15.28 -32.07 -17.88
C ASP A 126 -14.47 -32.98 -16.93
N THR A 127 -14.55 -32.76 -15.60
CA THR A 127 -13.94 -33.69 -14.61
C THR A 127 -14.93 -34.18 -13.56
#